data_AF-A0A0G1Y844-F1
#
_entry.id   AF-A0A0G1Y844-F1
#
_cell.length_a   1.000
_cell.length_b   1.000
_cell.length_c   1.000
_cell.angle_alpha   90.00
_cell.angle_beta   90.00
_cell.angle_gamma   90.00
#
_symmetry.space_group_name_H-M   'P 1'
#
loop_
_entity.id
_entity.type
_entity.pdbx_description
1 polymer ?
#
loop_
_entity_poly.entity_id
_entity_poly.type
_entity_poly.pdbx_seq_one_letter_code
_entity_poly.pdbx_strand_id
1 'polypeptide(L)'
;MNYLGIDYGEVRVGVALATGPLAEPLTTVKTEKAIHSIKQLISKHQIDAVVMGDCQESFLNELSNLVVVYCVDETLSSHDARQSLLHTTQKKRRVNEHAAAAAVILQNWLDASPSYDEQSETRKI
;
A
#
# COMPACT_ATOMS: atom_id res chain seq x y z
N MET A 1 -13.77 2.33 -4.62
CA MET A 1 -13.29 1.83 -3.32
C MET A 1 -11.90 2.37 -3.09
N ASN A 2 -11.60 2.77 -1.86
CA ASN A 2 -10.34 3.34 -1.45
C ASN A 2 -9.53 2.28 -0.69
N TYR A 3 -8.33 1.99 -1.17
CA TYR A 3 -7.45 1.00 -0.59
C TYR A 3 -6.18 1.65 -0.04
N LEU A 4 -5.67 1.09 1.06
CA LEU A 4 -4.39 1.49 1.61
C LEU A 4 -3.40 0.34 1.50
N GLY A 5 -2.27 0.56 0.84
CA GLY A 5 -1.18 -0.40 0.73
C GLY A 5 -0.16 -0.20 1.84
N ILE A 6 0.35 -1.29 2.41
CA ILE A 6 1.35 -1.27 3.47
C ILE A 6 2.51 -2.21 3.11
N ASP A 7 3.72 -1.66 3.17
CA ASP A 7 5.00 -2.38 3.18
C ASP A 7 5.54 -2.33 4.62
N TYR A 8 5.48 -3.45 5.35
CA TYR A 8 5.92 -3.48 6.74
C TYR A 8 7.44 -3.71 6.82
N GLY A 9 8.17 -2.72 7.32
CA GLY A 9 9.57 -2.88 7.71
C GLY A 9 9.77 -2.71 9.20
N GLU A 10 10.84 -3.31 9.74
CA GLU A 10 11.16 -3.23 11.19
C GLU A 10 11.39 -1.80 11.69
N VAL A 11 11.92 -0.91 10.83
CA VAL A 11 12.26 0.48 11.20
C VAL A 11 11.27 1.50 10.59
N ARG A 12 10.78 1.21 9.39
CA ARG A 12 9.91 2.10 8.63
C ARG A 12 8.83 1.28 7.93
N VAL A 13 7.65 1.87 7.82
CA VAL A 13 6.51 1.30 7.12
C VAL A 13 6.17 2.21 5.94
N GLY A 14 6.18 1.63 4.74
CA GLY A 14 5.72 2.29 3.52
C GLY A 14 4.21 2.29 3.45
N VAL A 15 3.61 3.38 2.98
CA VAL A 15 2.16 3.51 2.84
C VAL A 15 1.83 4.04 1.44
N ALA A 16 0.88 3.39 0.79
CA ALA A 16 0.33 3.78 -0.51
C ALA A 16 -1.19 3.91 -0.45
N LEU A 17 -1.76 4.67 -1.39
CA LEU A 17 -3.19 4.90 -1.52
C LEU A 17 -3.64 4.58 -2.94
N ALA A 18 -4.75 3.88 -3.06
CA ALA A 18 -5.49 3.77 -4.32
C ALA A 18 -6.91 4.26 -4.10
N THR A 19 -7.31 5.33 -4.78
CA THR A 19 -8.73 5.76 -4.89
C THR A 19 -9.33 5.34 -6.24
N GLY A 20 -8.50 4.71 -7.07
CA GLY A 20 -8.68 4.41 -8.47
C GLY A 20 -8.17 2.99 -8.77
N PRO A 21 -7.99 2.65 -10.06
CA PRO A 21 -7.30 1.42 -10.48
C PRO A 21 -5.80 1.49 -10.20
N LEU A 22 -5.26 2.69 -9.97
CA LEU A 22 -3.84 2.93 -9.78
C LEU A 22 -3.51 3.19 -8.30
N ALA A 23 -2.46 2.53 -7.83
CA ALA A 23 -1.85 2.75 -6.53
C ALA A 23 -0.77 3.83 -6.60
N GLU A 24 -0.80 4.77 -5.67
CA GLU A 24 0.18 5.85 -5.57
C GLU A 24 0.90 5.82 -4.22
N PRO A 25 2.24 6.05 -4.17
CA PRO A 25 2.97 6.20 -2.92
C PRO A 25 2.41 7.38 -2.12
N LEU A 26 2.00 7.15 -0.86
CA LEU A 26 1.41 8.19 -0.03
C LEU A 26 2.44 8.78 0.95
N THR A 27 3.09 7.93 1.75
CA THR A 27 4.05 8.38 2.76
C THR A 27 4.85 7.21 3.32
N THR A 28 5.88 7.51 4.11
CA THR A 28 6.61 6.52 4.89
C THR A 28 6.66 6.95 6.35
N VAL A 29 6.17 6.10 7.24
CA VAL A 29 6.10 6.35 8.68
C VAL A 29 7.13 5.49 9.42
N LYS A 30 7.43 5.85 10.67
CA LYS A 30 8.24 4.98 11.54
C LYS A 30 7.36 3.85 12.07
N THR A 31 7.89 2.64 12.14
CA THR A 31 7.16 1.45 12.61
C THR A 31 6.57 1.65 14.01
N GLU A 32 7.34 2.26 14.92
CA GLU A 32 6.91 2.62 16.28
C GLU A 32 5.64 3.50 16.35
N LYS A 33 5.32 4.24 15.27
CA LYS A 33 4.13 5.11 15.16
C LYS A 33 3.18 4.69 14.05
N ALA A 34 3.43 3.55 13.40
CA ALA A 34 2.77 3.21 12.16
C ALA A 34 1.28 2.98 12.40
N ILE A 35 0.90 2.20 13.42
CA ILE A 35 -0.50 1.96 13.79
C ILE A 35 -1.26 3.26 14.00
N HIS A 36 -0.76 4.17 14.84
CA HIS A 36 -1.44 5.44 15.09
C HIS A 36 -1.62 6.26 13.80
N SER A 37 -0.57 6.33 12.98
CA SER A 37 -0.59 7.08 11.72
C SER A 37 -1.57 6.47 10.72
N ILE A 38 -1.59 5.14 10.60
CA ILE A 38 -2.48 4.41 9.69
C ILE A 38 -3.93 4.58 10.13
N LYS A 39 -4.25 4.50 11.44
CA LYS A 39 -5.60 4.77 11.95
C LYS A 39 -6.10 6.15 11.52
N GLN A 40 -5.23 7.18 11.57
CA GLN A 40 -5.59 8.52 11.07
C GLN A 40 -5.79 8.55 9.56
N LEU A 41 -4.96 7.85 8.78
CA LEU A 41 -5.08 7.78 7.33
C LEU A 41 -6.35 7.04 6.89
N ILE A 42 -6.73 5.96 7.58
CA ILE A 42 -7.97 5.22 7.34
C ILE A 42 -9.17 6.16 7.46
N SER A 43 -9.26 6.90 8.57
CA SER A 43 -10.36 7.84 8.78
C SER A 43 -10.32 9.02 7.79
N LYS A 44 -9.14 9.56 7.50
CA LYS A 44 -8.98 10.73 6.63
C LYS A 44 -9.33 10.43 5.17
N HIS A 45 -8.91 9.28 4.67
CA HIS A 45 -9.09 8.89 3.26
C HIS A 45 -10.29 7.97 3.04
N GLN A 46 -11.07 7.66 4.10
CA GLN A 46 -12.22 6.76 4.05
C GLN A 46 -11.84 5.42 3.40
N ILE A 47 -10.83 4.77 3.97
CA ILE A 47 -10.29 3.51 3.44
C ILE A 47 -11.28 2.37 3.67
N ASP A 48 -11.60 1.63 2.62
CA ASP A 48 -12.50 0.48 2.62
C ASP A 48 -11.76 -0.82 3.00
N ALA A 49 -10.51 -0.96 2.56
CA ALA A 49 -9.67 -2.11 2.87
C ALA A 49 -8.17 -1.77 2.87
N VAL A 50 -7.41 -2.52 3.67
CA VAL A 50 -5.96 -2.43 3.74
C VAL A 50 -5.35 -3.66 3.08
N VAL A 51 -4.31 -3.47 2.27
CA VAL A 51 -3.51 -4.53 1.66
C VAL A 51 -2.12 -4.46 2.26
N MET A 52 -1.67 -5.53 2.89
CA MET A 52 -0.40 -5.60 3.61
C MET A 52 0.51 -6.65 2.97
N GLY A 53 1.73 -6.23 2.63
CA GLY A 53 2.86 -7.11 2.40
C GLY A 53 3.56 -7.44 3.71
N ASP A 54 4.02 -8.68 3.83
CA ASP A 54 4.54 -9.31 5.05
C ASP A 54 3.65 -9.15 6.30
N CYS A 55 2.81 -10.15 6.51
CA CYS A 55 1.70 -10.12 7.45
C CYS A 55 2.11 -10.40 8.90
N GLN A 56 2.72 -9.40 9.53
CA GLN A 56 3.05 -9.42 10.95
C GLN A 56 1.79 -9.47 11.83
N GLU A 57 1.60 -10.59 12.54
CA GLU A 57 0.34 -10.88 13.25
C GLU A 57 -0.09 -9.79 14.24
N SER A 58 0.85 -9.19 14.96
CA SER A 58 0.57 -8.14 15.92
C SER A 58 -0.05 -6.90 15.25
N PHE A 59 0.40 -6.57 14.04
CA PHE A 59 -0.06 -5.43 13.27
C PHE A 59 -1.41 -5.70 12.62
N LEU A 60 -1.60 -6.91 12.09
CA LEU A 60 -2.88 -7.38 11.57
C LEU A 60 -3.97 -7.33 12.62
N ASN A 61 -3.70 -7.83 13.82
CA ASN A 61 -4.71 -7.85 14.86
C ASN A 61 -5.18 -6.43 15.22
N GLU A 62 -4.29 -5.44 15.20
CA GLU A 62 -4.68 -4.04 15.43
C GLU A 62 -5.50 -3.42 14.29
N LEU A 63 -5.21 -3.76 13.04
CA LEU A 63 -5.89 -3.19 11.87
C LEU A 63 -7.22 -3.89 11.54
N SER A 64 -7.29 -5.21 11.71
CA SER A 64 -8.48 -6.03 11.45
C SER A 64 -9.67 -5.65 12.33
N ASN A 65 -9.44 -4.97 13.46
CA ASN A 65 -10.49 -4.42 14.31
C ASN A 65 -11.16 -3.17 13.71
N LEU A 66 -10.57 -2.54 12.69
CA LEU A 66 -11.03 -1.28 12.14
C LEU A 66 -11.53 -1.40 10.71
N VAL A 67 -10.86 -2.24 9.91
CA VAL A 67 -11.11 -2.36 8.47
C VAL A 67 -10.70 -3.75 8.01
N VAL A 68 -11.23 -4.18 6.86
CA VAL A 68 -10.83 -5.44 6.23
C VAL A 68 -9.34 -5.35 5.85
N VAL A 69 -8.56 -6.38 6.21
CA VAL A 69 -7.14 -6.48 5.89
C VAL A 69 -6.89 -7.69 5.01
N TYR A 70 -6.23 -7.48 3.87
CA TYR A 70 -5.76 -8.51 2.96
C TYR A 70 -4.25 -8.69 3.10
N CYS A 71 -3.83 -9.95 3.22
CA CYS A 71 -2.44 -10.34 3.27
C CYS A 71 -1.95 -10.78 1.90
N VAL A 72 -0.80 -10.26 1.47
CA VAL A 72 -0.17 -10.64 0.21
C VAL A 72 1.26 -11.11 0.48
N ASP A 73 1.63 -12.23 -0.14
CA ASP A 73 2.97 -12.79 -0.06
C ASP A 73 3.92 -12.04 -1.02
N GLU A 74 4.96 -11.40 -0.48
CA GLU A 74 5.89 -10.54 -1.22
C GLU A 74 6.93 -11.31 -2.06
N THR A 75 7.02 -12.64 -1.89
CA THR A 75 8.10 -13.47 -2.47
C THR A 75 8.14 -13.48 -4.01
N LEU A 76 7.08 -13.03 -4.68
CA LEU A 76 6.97 -13.00 -6.14
C LEU A 76 7.58 -11.74 -6.82
N SER A 77 7.92 -10.67 -6.09
CA SER A 77 8.27 -9.37 -6.71
C SER A 77 9.74 -8.93 -6.57
N SER A 78 10.64 -9.81 -6.13
CA SER A 78 12.02 -9.40 -5.76
C SER A 78 12.99 -9.13 -6.93
N HIS A 79 12.61 -9.42 -8.19
CA HIS A 79 13.51 -9.27 -9.35
C HIS A 79 13.31 -7.99 -10.19
N ASP A 80 12.10 -7.43 -10.32
CA ASP A 80 11.82 -6.36 -11.31
C ASP A 80 11.72 -4.92 -10.73
N ALA A 81 11.39 -4.75 -9.44
CA ALA A 81 11.11 -3.43 -8.88
C ALA A 81 12.32 -2.48 -8.73
N ARG A 82 13.54 -2.93 -9.07
CA ARG A 82 14.77 -2.14 -8.88
C ARG A 82 15.10 -1.17 -10.02
N GLN A 83 14.40 -1.24 -11.16
CA GLN A 83 14.85 -0.54 -12.39
C GLN A 83 14.15 0.81 -12.67
N SER A 84 13.02 1.13 -12.03
CA SER A 84 12.15 2.27 -12.43
C SER A 84 12.41 3.62 -11.74
N LEU A 85 13.39 3.76 -10.84
CA LEU A 85 13.52 4.95 -9.97
C LEU A 85 14.85 5.73 -10.10
N LEU A 86 15.28 6.00 -11.33
CA LEU A 86 16.58 6.63 -11.63
C LEU A 86 16.56 8.17 -11.79
N HIS A 87 15.79 8.96 -11.01
CA HIS A 87 15.89 10.44 -11.06
C HIS A 87 15.55 11.18 -9.74
N THR A 88 16.14 10.80 -8.59
CA THR A 88 15.99 11.59 -7.34
C THR A 88 17.12 11.37 -6.32
N THR A 89 17.42 12.40 -5.51
CA THR A 89 18.50 12.47 -4.52
C THR A 89 18.38 11.41 -3.39
N GLN A 90 19.49 10.85 -2.91
CA GLN A 90 19.58 9.66 -2.04
C GLN A 90 18.69 9.66 -0.77
N LYS A 91 18.45 10.80 -0.14
CA LYS A 91 17.60 10.91 1.07
C LYS A 91 16.10 10.85 0.75
N LYS A 92 15.69 11.39 -0.40
CA LYS A 92 14.36 11.21 -0.96
C LYS A 92 14.19 9.80 -1.54
N ARG A 93 15.24 9.17 -2.08
CA ARG A 93 15.24 7.76 -2.51
C ARG A 93 14.75 6.83 -1.41
N ARG A 94 15.39 6.80 -0.24
CA ARG A 94 14.99 5.87 0.85
C ARG A 94 13.58 6.08 1.41
N VAL A 95 13.14 7.34 1.49
CA VAL A 95 11.78 7.66 1.94
C VAL A 95 10.75 7.30 0.87
N ASN A 96 11.08 7.50 -0.42
CA ASN A 96 10.25 7.06 -1.53
C ASN A 96 10.32 5.55 -1.76
N GLU A 97 11.40 4.86 -1.40
CA GLU A 97 11.60 3.43 -1.68
C GLU A 97 10.57 2.57 -0.94
N HIS A 98 10.31 2.84 0.35
CA HIS A 98 9.27 2.12 1.11
C HIS A 98 7.85 2.44 0.63
N ALA A 99 7.52 3.71 0.44
CA ALA A 99 6.20 4.10 -0.07
C ALA A 99 5.97 3.57 -1.50
N ALA A 100 7.02 3.49 -2.32
CA ALA A 100 6.97 2.88 -3.65
C ALA A 100 6.79 1.37 -3.57
N ALA A 101 7.47 0.68 -2.64
CA ALA A 101 7.24 -0.74 -2.40
C ALA A 101 5.78 -1.02 -2.00
N ALA A 102 5.22 -0.23 -1.08
CA ALA A 102 3.81 -0.31 -0.70
C ALA A 102 2.86 -0.09 -1.90
N ALA A 103 3.23 0.82 -2.81
CA ALA A 103 2.44 1.07 -4.02
C ALA A 103 2.49 -0.12 -4.99
N VAL A 104 3.67 -0.76 -5.15
CA VAL A 104 3.83 -1.96 -5.97
C VAL A 104 3.01 -3.13 -5.40
N ILE A 105 3.07 -3.35 -4.09
CA ILE A 105 2.28 -4.39 -3.41
C ILE A 105 0.79 -4.16 -3.66
N LEU A 106 0.32 -2.92 -3.47
CA LEU A 106 -1.08 -2.58 -3.67
C LEU A 106 -1.50 -2.72 -5.14
N GLN A 107 -0.68 -2.25 -6.08
CA GLN A 107 -0.96 -2.37 -7.52
C GLN A 107 -1.08 -3.83 -7.93
N ASN A 108 -0.13 -4.68 -7.53
CA ASN A 108 -0.15 -6.10 -7.86
C ASN A 108 -1.43 -6.78 -7.33
N TRP A 109 -1.90 -6.40 -6.15
CA TRP A 109 -3.14 -6.93 -5.59
C TRP A 109 -4.38 -6.43 -6.35
N LEU A 110 -4.41 -5.17 -6.76
CA LEU A 110 -5.49 -4.60 -7.56
C LEU A 110 -5.56 -5.27 -8.94
N ASP A 111 -4.43 -5.46 -9.61
CA ASP A 111 -4.35 -6.11 -10.93
C ASP A 111 -4.74 -7.60 -10.87
N ALA A 112 -4.41 -8.27 -9.76
CA ALA A 112 -4.82 -9.66 -9.53
C ALA A 112 -6.30 -9.80 -9.11
N SER A 113 -6.93 -8.71 -8.68
CA SER A 113 -8.33 -8.69 -8.25
C SER A 113 -9.20 -8.24 -9.43
N PRO A 114 -9.94 -9.15 -10.10
CA PRO A 114 -10.70 -8.85 -11.33
C PRO A 114 -11.89 -7.88 -11.15
N SER A 115 -12.03 -7.21 -10.01
CA SER A 115 -13.21 -6.42 -9.64
C SER A 115 -13.12 -4.93 -10.01
N TYR A 116 -11.95 -4.41 -10.42
CA TYR A 116 -11.81 -2.98 -10.74
C TYR A 116 -12.03 -2.63 -12.22
N ASP A 117 -11.83 -3.57 -13.14
CA ASP A 117 -11.83 -3.29 -14.59
C ASP A 117 -13.23 -3.11 -15.22
N GLU A 118 -14.31 -3.60 -14.62
CA GLU A 118 -15.64 -3.58 -15.28
C GLU A 118 -16.52 -2.35 -14.96
N GLN A 119 -16.16 -1.49 -14.01
CA GLN A 119 -17.04 -0.38 -13.57
C GLN A 119 -16.60 1.02 -13.98
N SER A 120 -15.39 1.18 -14.55
CA SER A 120 -14.87 2.48 -15.00
C SER A 120 -15.15 2.77 -16.49
N GLU A 121 -15.48 1.75 -17.29
CA GLU A 121 -15.67 1.90 -18.75
C GLU A 121 -17.14 2.09 -19.20
N THR A 122 -18.13 1.89 -18.32
CA THR A 122 -19.57 2.00 -18.68
C THR A 122 -20.19 3.39 -18.50
N ARG A 123 -19.39 4.46 -18.32
CA ARG A 123 -19.86 5.86 -18.39
C ARG A 123 -19.31 6.64 -19.59
N LYS A 124 -19.33 6.01 -20.76
CA LYS A 124 -19.45 6.70 -22.05
C LYS A 124 -20.25 5.76 -22.96
N ILE A 125 -21.57 5.95 -23.08
CA ILE A 125 -22.27 6.56 -24.23
C ILE A 125 -23.69 6.92 -23.78
#